data_AF-A0A3M0GHF6-F1
#
_entry.id   AF-A0A3M0GHF6-F1
#
_cell.length_a   1.000
_cell.length_b   1.000
_cell.length_c   1.000
_cell.angle_alpha   90.00
_cell.angle_beta   90.00
_cell.angle_gamma   90.00
#
_symmetry.space_group_name_H-M   'P 1'
#
loop_
_entity.id
_entity.type
_entity.pdbx_description
1 polymer ?
#
loop_
_entity_poly.entity_id
_entity_poly.type
_entity_poly.pdbx_seq_one_letter_code
_entity_poly.pdbx_strand_id
1 'polypeptide(L)'
;MKKMILCAGALMIGAVAMAQVGGSAFDGSTAQTASQEAALPGAPMSANRGTTNQVGTSHKVLVQQAGTAQSVLTNQSGDKNQAFVVQTGLVGPGSGVENLAQVNQAGEKNQTTAFQQGDNNNVHVDQMGDENRSYSIQGVADQAEDNFLAVDQDGEKNKSVVQQTYDNNDAFIRQDGEDNRSDLNQNGGPNQTNGHWARVEQYKDGNQSKINQGGAGARNFAVTAQDGENNKSQQIQNATDGIGGDGNLAGIYQGATETVGYTLGAAFGNFTDLQTLDPTITNGGFSGLSEKAVALQEQDGAGNVAAISQYGATNAAGAGNFAEQFQEGDDNQAFMLQNAFGTTTNAGGNSGDQAQYGDRNQAAGFQNGRNHSALVRQGDAMNAGNDNIALTAQRGENNGVDIQQNGDSNVAHTVQHGKNNKILMTQSDGQSYSVNQNVGQFGANGGNQASIEQTGPGGTSVFGSLPAPAHARAYNRVTRHGVAAPGTPANLSIPNL
;
A
#
# COMPACT_ATOMS: atom_id res chain seq x y z
N MET A 1 -41.08 -55.42 -5.31
CA MET A 1 -40.45 -54.30 -6.05
C MET A 1 -39.71 -53.43 -5.05
N LYS A 2 -38.39 -53.62 -4.92
CA LYS A 2 -37.49 -52.82 -4.06
C LYS A 2 -36.52 -52.08 -4.97
N LYS A 3 -36.74 -50.80 -5.27
CA LYS A 3 -35.71 -49.85 -5.71
C LYS A 3 -36.18 -48.43 -5.40
N MET A 4 -35.22 -47.58 -5.03
CA MET A 4 -35.30 -46.11 -4.94
C MET A 4 -35.87 -45.48 -3.67
N ILE A 5 -35.15 -45.57 -2.56
CA ILE A 5 -35.07 -44.50 -1.55
C ILE A 5 -33.63 -44.50 -1.01
N LEU A 6 -32.65 -43.96 -1.76
CA LEU A 6 -31.27 -43.83 -1.27
C LEU A 6 -30.45 -42.80 -2.07
N CYS A 7 -31.08 -41.71 -2.56
CA CYS A 7 -30.35 -40.64 -3.27
C CYS A 7 -30.49 -39.24 -2.64
N ALA A 8 -31.33 -39.05 -1.61
CA ALA A 8 -31.48 -37.74 -0.95
C ALA A 8 -30.70 -37.61 0.38
N GLY A 9 -30.26 -38.72 0.98
CA GLY A 9 -29.56 -38.71 2.28
C GLY A 9 -28.04 -38.50 2.19
N ALA A 10 -27.43 -38.69 1.02
CA ALA A 10 -25.98 -38.57 0.83
C ALA A 10 -25.53 -37.19 0.30
N LEU A 11 -26.47 -36.32 -0.09
CA LEU A 11 -26.15 -34.99 -0.64
C LEU A 11 -26.22 -33.87 0.41
N MET A 12 -26.66 -34.15 1.64
CA MET A 12 -26.90 -33.13 2.68
C MET A 12 -25.88 -33.13 3.84
N ILE A 13 -24.73 -33.78 3.69
CA ILE A 13 -23.60 -33.72 4.65
C ILE A 13 -22.39 -32.96 4.04
N GLY A 14 -22.63 -32.13 3.03
CA GLY A 14 -21.59 -31.38 2.31
C GLY A 14 -21.78 -29.86 2.33
N ALA A 15 -22.67 -29.32 3.16
CA ALA A 15 -22.75 -27.87 3.36
C ALA A 15 -21.66 -27.48 4.37
N VAL A 16 -20.41 -27.39 3.90
CA VAL A 16 -19.42 -26.56 4.58
C VAL A 16 -20.00 -25.15 4.52
N ALA A 17 -20.42 -24.62 5.67
CA ALA A 17 -20.76 -23.22 5.81
C ALA A 17 -19.45 -22.43 5.63
N MET A 18 -19.08 -22.17 4.37
CA MET A 18 -18.08 -21.19 4.00
C MET A 18 -18.76 -19.84 4.24
N ALA A 19 -18.49 -19.23 5.40
CA ALA A 19 -18.93 -17.88 5.63
C ALA A 19 -18.22 -16.97 4.61
N GLN A 20 -18.99 -16.32 3.73
CA GLN A 20 -18.45 -15.22 2.94
C GLN A 20 -17.98 -14.13 3.89
N VAL A 21 -16.74 -13.67 3.72
CA VAL A 21 -16.22 -12.45 4.36
C VAL A 21 -16.93 -11.26 3.71
N GLY A 22 -18.15 -10.99 4.16
CA GLY A 22 -18.89 -9.77 3.88
C GLY A 22 -18.68 -8.81 5.03
N GLY A 23 -17.61 -8.02 4.97
CA GLY A 23 -17.29 -7.04 6.01
C GLY A 23 -16.52 -5.87 5.43
N SER A 24 -17.22 -4.76 5.19
CA SER A 24 -16.65 -3.43 4.88
C SER A 24 -16.03 -2.75 6.12
N ALA A 25 -15.74 -3.51 7.18
CA ALA A 25 -15.26 -2.96 8.44
C ALA A 25 -13.73 -2.82 8.42
N PHE A 26 -13.28 -1.58 8.65
CA PHE A 26 -11.90 -1.12 8.69
C PHE A 26 -11.13 -1.55 9.96
N ASP A 27 -11.70 -2.45 10.75
CA ASP A 27 -11.11 -3.01 11.96
C ASP A 27 -11.06 -4.53 11.76
N GLY A 28 -9.97 -5.17 12.18
CA GLY A 28 -9.77 -6.62 12.05
C GLY A 28 -10.86 -7.51 12.67
N SER A 29 -11.94 -6.97 13.25
CA SER A 29 -13.10 -7.68 13.81
C SER A 29 -13.88 -8.56 12.84
N THR A 30 -13.65 -8.42 11.53
CA THR A 30 -14.25 -9.30 10.51
C THR A 30 -13.27 -10.33 9.93
N ALA A 31 -11.99 -10.26 10.26
CA ALA A 31 -11.05 -11.30 9.89
C ALA A 31 -11.30 -12.54 10.74
N GLN A 32 -11.47 -13.68 10.10
CA GLN A 32 -11.65 -14.92 10.84
C GLN A 32 -10.37 -15.22 11.62
N THR A 33 -10.50 -15.27 12.93
CA THR A 33 -9.47 -15.81 13.81
C THR A 33 -9.48 -17.32 13.63
N ALA A 34 -8.31 -17.93 13.42
CA ALA A 34 -8.22 -19.39 13.38
C ALA A 34 -8.90 -20.01 14.62
N SER A 35 -9.80 -20.97 14.43
CA SER A 35 -10.50 -21.61 15.55
C SER A 35 -9.60 -22.60 16.29
N GLN A 36 -9.62 -22.55 17.63
CA GLN A 36 -8.96 -23.58 18.43
C GLN A 36 -9.73 -24.90 18.31
N GLU A 37 -9.06 -25.94 17.82
CA GLU A 37 -9.64 -27.27 17.70
C GLU A 37 -9.79 -27.91 19.08
N ALA A 38 -10.86 -28.68 19.27
CA ALA A 38 -11.06 -29.41 20.52
C ALA A 38 -10.00 -30.50 20.68
N ALA A 39 -9.44 -30.63 21.90
CA ALA A 39 -8.55 -31.74 22.21
C ALA A 39 -9.32 -33.07 22.10
N LEU A 40 -8.68 -34.09 21.51
CA LEU A 40 -9.26 -35.43 21.49
C LEU A 40 -9.42 -35.97 22.93
N PRO A 41 -10.51 -36.68 23.24
CA PRO A 41 -10.73 -37.24 24.57
C PRO A 41 -9.53 -38.07 25.05
N GLY A 42 -8.96 -37.70 26.20
CA GLY A 42 -7.79 -38.35 26.80
C GLY A 42 -6.46 -37.66 26.54
N ALA A 43 -6.42 -36.61 25.69
CA ALA A 43 -5.23 -35.77 25.54
C ALA A 43 -5.10 -34.77 26.72
N PRO A 44 -3.88 -34.50 27.24
CA PRO A 44 -3.66 -33.45 28.24
C PRO A 44 -3.91 -32.06 27.65
N MET A 45 -4.21 -31.06 28.49
CA MET A 45 -4.48 -29.68 28.04
C MET A 45 -3.31 -29.06 27.25
N SER A 46 -2.08 -29.52 27.50
CA SER A 46 -0.85 -29.09 26.83
C SER A 46 -0.60 -29.75 25.47
N ALA A 47 -1.43 -30.71 25.05
CA ALA A 47 -1.24 -31.40 23.77
C ALA A 47 -1.57 -30.49 22.58
N ASN A 48 -0.78 -30.60 21.52
CA ASN A 48 -1.11 -30.01 20.22
C ASN A 48 -2.39 -30.65 19.65
N ARG A 49 -3.15 -29.85 18.94
CA ARG A 49 -4.49 -30.15 18.42
C ARG A 49 -4.47 -29.92 16.91
N GLY A 50 -5.19 -30.76 16.19
CA GLY A 50 -5.20 -30.72 14.75
C GLY A 50 -6.42 -31.41 14.17
N THR A 51 -7.07 -30.77 13.20
CA THR A 51 -8.15 -31.35 12.39
C THR A 51 -7.83 -31.13 10.92
N THR A 52 -7.96 -32.17 10.11
CA THR A 52 -7.81 -32.10 8.66
C THR A 52 -9.02 -32.74 7.99
N ASN A 53 -9.78 -31.94 7.24
CA ASN A 53 -10.93 -32.37 6.45
C ASN A 53 -10.60 -32.21 4.97
N GLN A 54 -10.64 -33.30 4.20
CA GLN A 54 -10.36 -33.29 2.76
C GLN A 54 -11.52 -33.94 2.01
N VAL A 55 -12.14 -33.21 1.08
CA VAL A 55 -13.29 -33.66 0.27
C VAL A 55 -12.98 -33.48 -1.20
N GLY A 56 -12.60 -34.55 -1.89
CA GLY A 56 -12.22 -34.48 -3.30
C GLY A 56 -11.10 -35.44 -3.67
N THR A 57 -10.29 -35.11 -4.67
CA THR A 57 -9.22 -35.97 -5.18
C THR A 57 -7.83 -35.37 -5.00
N SER A 58 -6.82 -36.23 -4.75
CA SER A 58 -5.39 -35.90 -4.79
C SER A 58 -4.89 -34.73 -3.91
N HIS A 59 -5.64 -34.36 -2.87
CA HIS A 59 -5.22 -33.37 -1.89
C HIS A 59 -3.96 -33.82 -1.11
N LYS A 60 -3.13 -32.85 -0.69
CA LYS A 60 -1.97 -33.09 0.18
C LYS A 60 -1.99 -32.12 1.34
N VAL A 61 -1.94 -32.66 2.55
CA VAL A 61 -1.74 -31.88 3.77
C VAL A 61 -0.53 -32.45 4.48
N LEU A 62 0.38 -31.57 4.87
CA LEU A 62 1.48 -31.90 5.75
C LEU A 62 1.47 -30.89 6.90
N VAL A 63 1.24 -31.39 8.10
CA VAL A 63 1.25 -30.59 9.34
C VAL A 63 2.39 -31.06 10.22
N GLN A 64 3.23 -30.15 10.67
CA GLN A 64 4.29 -30.40 11.66
C GLN A 64 4.08 -29.46 12.84
N GLN A 65 3.68 -30.00 13.99
CA GLN A 65 3.48 -29.25 15.24
C GLN A 65 4.49 -29.72 16.30
N ALA A 66 5.30 -28.80 16.82
CA ALA A 66 6.22 -29.02 17.92
C ALA A 66 6.07 -27.88 18.93
N GLY A 67 5.63 -28.15 20.15
CA GLY A 67 5.32 -27.12 21.15
C GLY A 67 4.19 -27.56 22.09
N THR A 68 3.54 -26.60 22.75
CA THR A 68 2.49 -26.83 23.74
C THR A 68 1.17 -26.22 23.27
N ALA A 69 0.08 -26.98 23.28
CA ALA A 69 -1.28 -26.51 22.99
C ALA A 69 -1.48 -25.79 21.64
N GLN A 70 -0.67 -26.09 20.63
CA GLN A 70 -0.82 -25.54 19.27
C GLN A 70 -2.10 -26.09 18.61
N SER A 71 -2.70 -25.35 17.67
CA SER A 71 -3.89 -25.77 16.92
C SER A 71 -3.72 -25.59 15.43
N VAL A 72 -4.06 -26.61 14.64
CA VAL A 72 -4.17 -26.52 13.18
C VAL A 72 -5.54 -27.02 12.70
N LEU A 73 -6.23 -26.21 11.91
CA LEU A 73 -7.40 -26.64 11.14
C LEU A 73 -7.05 -26.55 9.64
N THR A 74 -7.24 -27.63 8.90
CA THR A 74 -7.08 -27.63 7.45
C THR A 74 -8.32 -28.21 6.78
N ASN A 75 -9.04 -27.39 6.02
CA ASN A 75 -10.18 -27.82 5.21
C ASN A 75 -9.81 -27.69 3.72
N GLN A 76 -9.89 -28.78 2.97
CA GLN A 76 -9.65 -28.78 1.53
C GLN A 76 -10.82 -29.43 0.79
N SER A 77 -11.31 -28.78 -0.27
CA SER A 77 -12.29 -29.36 -1.17
C SER A 77 -11.93 -29.14 -2.64
N GLY A 78 -12.14 -30.13 -3.51
CA GLY A 78 -11.86 -30.02 -4.95
C GLY A 78 -10.80 -31.01 -5.46
N ASP A 79 -9.80 -30.56 -6.23
CA ASP A 79 -8.74 -31.45 -6.74
C ASP A 79 -7.34 -30.88 -6.45
N LYS A 80 -6.39 -31.73 -6.03
CA LYS A 80 -4.95 -31.42 -5.91
C LYS A 80 -4.55 -30.22 -5.01
N ASN A 81 -5.43 -29.71 -4.14
CA ASN A 81 -5.05 -28.67 -3.17
C ASN A 81 -3.93 -29.15 -2.22
N GLN A 82 -3.00 -28.26 -1.90
CA GLN A 82 -1.82 -28.54 -1.08
C GLN A 82 -1.73 -27.53 0.07
N ALA A 83 -1.65 -28.04 1.30
CA ALA A 83 -1.38 -27.22 2.48
C ALA A 83 -0.17 -27.78 3.22
N PHE A 84 0.82 -26.93 3.47
CA PHE A 84 1.96 -27.24 4.33
C PHE A 84 1.97 -26.27 5.50
N VAL A 85 1.72 -26.79 6.70
CA VAL A 85 1.66 -25.99 7.94
C VAL A 85 2.72 -26.51 8.89
N VAL A 86 3.61 -25.61 9.32
CA VAL A 86 4.67 -25.91 10.27
C VAL A 86 4.57 -24.94 11.43
N GLN A 87 4.21 -25.45 12.60
CA GLN A 87 4.22 -24.72 13.87
C GLN A 87 5.31 -25.33 14.74
N THR A 88 6.39 -24.59 14.98
CA THR A 88 7.47 -25.07 15.84
C THR A 88 7.82 -24.05 16.90
N GLY A 89 7.75 -24.45 18.15
CA GLY A 89 8.33 -23.76 19.29
C GLY A 89 9.68 -24.36 19.67
N LEU A 90 10.59 -24.52 18.71
CA LEU A 90 11.92 -25.10 18.96
C LEU A 90 12.83 -24.11 19.73
N VAL A 91 12.35 -23.56 20.85
CA VAL A 91 13.06 -22.53 21.60
C VAL A 91 12.81 -22.66 23.11
N GLY A 92 13.50 -23.61 23.73
CA GLY A 92 13.60 -23.70 25.20
C GLY A 92 12.33 -24.13 25.95
N PRO A 93 12.45 -24.39 27.27
CA PRO A 93 11.32 -24.74 28.11
C PRO A 93 10.46 -23.49 28.40
N GLY A 94 9.59 -23.11 27.46
CA GLY A 94 8.67 -21.97 27.62
C GLY A 94 8.05 -21.41 26.33
N SER A 95 8.64 -21.65 25.16
CA SER A 95 8.13 -21.16 23.85
C SER A 95 7.35 -22.25 23.09
N GLY A 96 6.59 -21.85 22.07
CA GLY A 96 5.75 -22.70 21.24
C GLY A 96 4.33 -22.90 21.74
N VAL A 97 3.79 -21.95 22.49
CA VAL A 97 2.49 -22.03 23.15
C VAL A 97 1.38 -21.43 22.27
N GLU A 98 0.28 -22.16 22.10
CA GLU A 98 -0.99 -21.65 21.55
C GLU A 98 -0.97 -21.01 20.14
N ASN A 99 0.02 -21.31 19.29
CA ASN A 99 -0.05 -20.92 17.87
C ASN A 99 -1.28 -21.55 17.18
N LEU A 100 -2.01 -20.75 16.41
CA LEU A 100 -3.20 -21.14 15.67
C LEU A 100 -2.94 -20.97 14.16
N ALA A 101 -3.21 -22.02 13.39
CA ALA A 101 -3.22 -21.93 11.93
C ALA A 101 -4.51 -22.55 11.37
N GLN A 102 -5.23 -21.80 10.55
CA GLN A 102 -6.38 -22.26 9.81
C GLN A 102 -6.17 -22.05 8.32
N VAL A 103 -6.35 -23.12 7.54
CA VAL A 103 -6.22 -23.09 6.09
C VAL A 103 -7.47 -23.71 5.47
N ASN A 104 -8.28 -22.92 4.77
CA ASN A 104 -9.40 -23.39 3.97
C ASN A 104 -9.09 -23.19 2.47
N GLN A 105 -9.13 -24.26 1.69
CA GLN A 105 -8.87 -24.22 0.24
C GLN A 105 -9.99 -24.92 -0.54
N ALA A 106 -10.64 -24.20 -1.45
CA ALA A 106 -11.67 -24.73 -2.34
C ALA A 106 -11.30 -24.46 -3.81
N GLY A 107 -11.32 -25.51 -4.65
CA GLY A 107 -11.00 -25.44 -6.08
C GLY A 107 -9.86 -26.39 -6.48
N GLU A 108 -9.12 -26.07 -7.54
CA GLU A 108 -8.04 -26.90 -8.07
C GLU A 108 -6.63 -26.34 -7.80
N LYS A 109 -5.74 -27.21 -7.30
CA LYS A 109 -4.28 -26.95 -7.13
C LYS A 109 -3.92 -25.71 -6.31
N ASN A 110 -4.76 -25.24 -5.40
CA ASN A 110 -4.40 -24.18 -4.47
C ASN A 110 -3.26 -24.63 -3.56
N GLN A 111 -2.29 -23.75 -3.29
CA GLN A 111 -1.14 -24.03 -2.45
C GLN A 111 -1.03 -23.01 -1.32
N THR A 112 -0.97 -23.50 -0.10
CA THR A 112 -0.67 -22.69 1.09
C THR A 112 0.54 -23.27 1.79
N THR A 113 1.47 -22.40 2.18
CA THR A 113 2.55 -22.74 3.09
C THR A 113 2.56 -21.73 4.23
N ALA A 114 2.46 -22.21 5.47
CA ALA A 114 2.48 -21.39 6.67
C ALA A 114 3.53 -21.91 7.65
N PHE A 115 4.50 -21.06 7.98
CA PHE A 115 5.50 -21.30 9.02
C PHE A 115 5.25 -20.35 10.19
N GLN A 116 5.05 -20.89 11.40
CA GLN A 116 4.90 -20.12 12.63
C GLN A 116 5.93 -20.56 13.67
N GLN A 117 6.69 -19.61 14.21
CA GLN A 117 7.62 -19.77 15.33
C GLN A 117 7.27 -18.74 16.41
N GLY A 118 7.44 -19.09 17.69
CA GLY A 118 7.08 -18.23 18.83
C GLY A 118 5.77 -18.64 19.50
N ASP A 119 5.09 -17.69 20.15
CA ASP A 119 3.88 -17.90 20.97
C ASP A 119 2.66 -17.12 20.42
N ASN A 120 1.45 -17.66 20.58
CA ASN A 120 0.16 -17.01 20.24
C ASN A 120 0.00 -16.48 18.80
N ASN A 121 0.81 -16.93 17.84
CA ASN A 121 0.69 -16.45 16.48
C ASN A 121 -0.54 -17.04 15.77
N ASN A 122 -1.23 -16.24 14.97
CA ASN A 122 -2.43 -16.62 14.23
C ASN A 122 -2.23 -16.45 12.72
N VAL A 123 -2.45 -17.53 11.96
CA VAL A 123 -2.51 -17.51 10.50
C VAL A 123 -3.86 -18.06 10.07
N HIS A 124 -4.63 -17.25 9.37
CA HIS A 124 -5.86 -17.64 8.71
C HIS A 124 -5.72 -17.44 7.19
N VAL A 125 -5.93 -18.50 6.42
CA VAL A 125 -5.83 -18.45 4.96
C VAL A 125 -7.07 -19.09 4.34
N ASP A 126 -7.82 -18.30 3.60
CA ASP A 126 -8.93 -18.71 2.74
C ASP A 126 -8.51 -18.57 1.27
N GLN A 127 -8.58 -19.66 0.49
CA GLN A 127 -8.32 -19.65 -0.96
C GLN A 127 -9.49 -20.30 -1.69
N MET A 128 -10.19 -19.52 -2.51
CA MET A 128 -11.25 -19.99 -3.41
C MET A 128 -10.80 -19.81 -4.87
N GLY A 129 -11.04 -20.80 -5.73
CA GLY A 129 -10.65 -20.77 -7.14
C GLY A 129 -9.44 -21.66 -7.45
N ASP A 130 -8.67 -21.35 -8.49
CA ASP A 130 -7.68 -22.26 -9.06
C ASP A 130 -6.24 -21.69 -9.01
N GLU A 131 -5.27 -22.56 -8.69
CA GLU A 131 -3.82 -22.25 -8.70
C GLU A 131 -3.39 -21.06 -7.81
N ASN A 132 -4.19 -20.68 -6.81
CA ASN A 132 -3.84 -19.62 -5.86
C ASN A 132 -2.70 -20.07 -4.93
N ARG A 133 -1.76 -19.17 -4.65
CA ARG A 133 -0.57 -19.44 -3.83
C ARG A 133 -0.44 -18.45 -2.70
N SER A 134 -0.35 -18.96 -1.48
CA SER A 134 -0.08 -18.17 -0.27
C SER A 134 1.15 -18.74 0.43
N TYR A 135 2.12 -17.88 0.72
CA TYR A 135 3.32 -18.22 1.48
C TYR A 135 3.44 -17.27 2.67
N SER A 136 3.43 -17.80 3.88
CA SER A 136 3.52 -17.02 5.11
C SER A 136 4.64 -17.55 6.02
N ILE A 137 5.42 -16.63 6.58
CA ILE A 137 6.38 -16.88 7.65
C ILE A 137 6.09 -15.89 8.79
N GLN A 138 5.83 -16.41 9.98
CA GLN A 138 5.83 -15.67 11.24
C GLN A 138 7.00 -16.20 12.09
N GLY A 139 7.94 -15.30 12.40
CA GLY A 139 9.07 -15.56 13.28
C GLY A 139 10.35 -16.05 12.58
N VAL A 140 11.45 -15.36 12.90
CA VAL A 140 12.83 -15.84 12.71
C VAL A 140 13.58 -15.49 14.00
N ALA A 141 14.22 -16.46 14.64
CA ALA A 141 15.10 -16.27 15.80
C ALA A 141 14.42 -15.79 17.12
N ASP A 142 13.42 -16.54 17.58
CA ASP A 142 13.01 -16.56 19.00
C ASP A 142 12.25 -15.32 19.52
N GLN A 143 11.69 -14.51 18.62
CA GLN A 143 11.07 -13.20 18.93
C GLN A 143 9.87 -12.99 18.00
N ALA A 144 8.75 -13.64 18.27
CA ALA A 144 7.54 -13.49 17.45
C ALA A 144 6.33 -13.94 18.25
N GLU A 145 5.84 -13.04 19.08
CA GLU A 145 4.63 -13.20 19.86
C GLU A 145 3.45 -12.41 19.25
N ASP A 146 2.24 -12.99 19.33
CA ASP A 146 0.98 -12.30 19.01
C ASP A 146 0.89 -11.70 17.58
N ASN A 147 1.55 -12.31 16.57
CA ASN A 147 1.36 -11.89 15.17
C ASN A 147 0.06 -12.42 14.59
N PHE A 148 -0.65 -11.59 13.83
CA PHE A 148 -1.87 -11.95 13.11
C PHE A 148 -1.67 -11.79 11.60
N LEU A 149 -2.05 -12.83 10.85
CA LEU A 149 -2.14 -12.80 9.39
C LEU A 149 -3.47 -13.38 8.93
N ALA A 150 -4.22 -12.60 8.15
CA ALA A 150 -5.35 -13.09 7.35
C ALA A 150 -5.08 -12.90 5.86
N VAL A 151 -5.24 -13.99 5.09
CA VAL A 151 -5.17 -13.98 3.62
C VAL A 151 -6.48 -14.53 3.05
N ASP A 152 -7.15 -13.75 2.21
CA ASP A 152 -8.34 -14.11 1.46
C ASP A 152 -8.03 -13.97 -0.04
N GLN A 153 -8.04 -15.07 -0.80
CA GLN A 153 -7.78 -15.07 -2.24
C GLN A 153 -8.95 -15.73 -2.97
N ASP A 154 -9.67 -14.97 -3.79
CA ASP A 154 -10.75 -15.45 -4.65
C ASP A 154 -10.37 -15.21 -6.13
N GLY A 155 -10.26 -16.29 -6.92
CA GLY A 155 -9.94 -16.21 -8.35
C GLY A 155 -8.84 -17.16 -8.82
N GLU A 156 -8.09 -16.78 -9.86
CA GLU A 156 -7.05 -17.65 -10.46
C GLU A 156 -5.63 -17.09 -10.28
N LYS A 157 -4.68 -17.95 -9.90
CA LYS A 157 -3.22 -17.66 -9.85
C LYS A 157 -2.80 -16.48 -8.97
N ASN A 158 -3.64 -16.04 -8.04
CA ASN A 158 -3.27 -15.00 -7.09
C ASN A 158 -2.11 -15.48 -6.20
N LYS A 159 -1.14 -14.60 -5.96
CA LYS A 159 0.05 -14.88 -5.16
C LYS A 159 0.19 -13.89 -4.01
N SER A 160 0.26 -14.40 -2.78
CA SER A 160 0.62 -13.61 -1.60
C SER A 160 1.87 -14.19 -0.94
N VAL A 161 2.76 -13.28 -0.52
CA VAL A 161 3.94 -13.58 0.28
C VAL A 161 3.92 -12.66 1.48
N VAL A 162 3.91 -13.23 2.68
CA VAL A 162 3.97 -12.47 3.94
C VAL A 162 5.11 -12.96 4.81
N GLN A 163 5.92 -12.04 5.28
CA GLN A 163 6.94 -12.27 6.29
C GLN A 163 6.72 -11.29 7.44
N GLN A 164 6.42 -11.82 8.63
CA GLN A 164 6.31 -11.06 9.88
C GLN A 164 7.39 -11.55 10.85
N THR A 165 8.20 -10.63 11.36
CA THR A 165 9.22 -10.90 12.38
C THR A 165 9.03 -9.96 13.55
N TYR A 166 9.35 -10.39 14.78
CA TYR A 166 9.00 -9.69 16.03
C TYR A 166 7.51 -9.76 16.36
N ASP A 167 7.08 -8.99 17.36
CA ASP A 167 5.79 -9.17 18.01
C ASP A 167 4.71 -8.26 17.41
N ASN A 168 3.45 -8.63 17.62
CA ASN A 168 2.26 -7.78 17.38
C ASN A 168 2.08 -7.26 15.94
N ASN A 169 2.65 -7.93 14.93
CA ASN A 169 2.42 -7.53 13.53
C ASN A 169 1.06 -8.04 13.04
N ASP A 170 0.30 -7.15 12.41
CA ASP A 170 -1.00 -7.41 11.82
C ASP A 170 -0.93 -7.25 10.30
N ALA A 171 -1.34 -8.29 9.57
CA ALA A 171 -1.36 -8.31 8.12
C ALA A 171 -2.71 -8.81 7.60
N PHE A 172 -3.30 -8.06 6.67
CA PHE A 172 -4.53 -8.43 5.98
C PHE A 172 -4.31 -8.34 4.47
N ILE A 173 -4.50 -9.44 3.75
CA ILE A 173 -4.40 -9.47 2.29
C ILE A 173 -5.69 -10.02 1.71
N ARG A 174 -6.33 -9.25 0.83
CA ARG A 174 -7.47 -9.67 0.02
C ARG A 174 -7.13 -9.53 -1.46
N GLN A 175 -7.27 -10.59 -2.24
CA GLN A 175 -7.04 -10.59 -3.68
C GLN A 175 -8.21 -11.24 -4.41
N ASP A 176 -9.00 -10.44 -5.11
CA ASP A 176 -10.18 -10.87 -5.86
C ASP A 176 -9.93 -10.64 -7.36
N GLY A 177 -9.66 -11.70 -8.14
CA GLY A 177 -9.39 -11.62 -9.59
C GLY A 177 -8.30 -12.58 -10.09
N GLU A 178 -7.64 -12.26 -11.20
CA GLU A 178 -6.60 -13.10 -11.79
C GLU A 178 -5.18 -12.50 -11.69
N ASP A 179 -4.17 -13.34 -11.46
CA ASP A 179 -2.75 -12.98 -11.50
C ASP A 179 -2.33 -11.80 -10.57
N ASN A 180 -3.09 -11.54 -9.50
CA ASN A 180 -2.71 -10.51 -8.52
C ASN A 180 -1.54 -10.97 -7.65
N ARG A 181 -0.65 -10.03 -7.30
CA ARG A 181 0.51 -10.30 -6.46
C ARG A 181 0.66 -9.31 -5.32
N SER A 182 0.84 -9.84 -4.11
CA SER A 182 1.17 -9.07 -2.91
C SER A 182 2.42 -9.62 -2.24
N ASP A 183 3.34 -8.74 -1.86
CA ASP A 183 4.55 -9.03 -1.08
C ASP A 183 4.60 -8.10 0.14
N LEU A 184 4.48 -8.67 1.34
CA LEU A 184 4.45 -7.93 2.60
C LEU A 184 5.57 -8.42 3.51
N ASN A 185 6.45 -7.51 3.91
CA ASN A 185 7.51 -7.76 4.89
C ASN A 185 7.39 -6.76 6.06
N GLN A 186 7.07 -7.26 7.25
CA GLN A 186 6.94 -6.49 8.48
C GLN A 186 8.02 -6.93 9.47
N ASN A 187 9.01 -6.06 9.66
CA ASN A 187 10.05 -6.22 10.65
C ASN A 187 9.79 -5.31 11.85
N GLY A 188 8.99 -5.79 12.80
CA GLY A 188 8.57 -5.01 13.96
C GLY A 188 9.64 -4.78 15.02
N GLY A 189 10.92 -5.08 14.77
CA GLY A 189 11.96 -5.07 15.81
C GLY A 189 12.07 -3.75 16.59
N PRO A 190 12.65 -3.76 17.82
CA PRO A 190 13.11 -4.93 18.62
C PRO A 190 11.95 -5.72 19.29
N ASN A 191 12.23 -6.64 20.23
CA ASN A 191 11.20 -7.41 20.95
C ASN A 191 10.31 -6.50 21.83
N GLN A 192 9.05 -6.90 22.07
CA GLN A 192 8.04 -6.17 22.86
C GLN A 192 7.59 -4.83 22.27
N THR A 193 7.58 -4.72 20.94
CA THR A 193 7.10 -3.51 20.25
C THR A 193 5.60 -3.58 20.00
N ASN A 194 5.04 -2.45 19.56
CA ASN A 194 3.64 -2.36 19.15
C ASN A 194 3.35 -3.05 17.80
N GLY A 195 4.37 -3.67 17.18
CA GLY A 195 4.33 -4.29 15.85
C GLY A 195 4.05 -3.30 14.72
N HIS A 196 3.69 -3.81 13.56
CA HIS A 196 3.28 -3.04 12.39
C HIS A 196 1.91 -3.49 11.88
N TRP A 197 1.18 -2.60 11.21
CA TRP A 197 -0.10 -2.92 10.58
C TRP A 197 -0.02 -2.69 9.08
N ALA A 198 -0.48 -3.68 8.31
CA ALA A 198 -0.58 -3.58 6.87
C ALA A 198 -1.88 -4.19 6.34
N ARG A 199 -2.48 -3.52 5.35
CA ARG A 199 -3.61 -4.03 4.56
C ARG A 199 -3.33 -3.89 3.07
N VAL A 200 -3.53 -4.97 2.33
CA VAL A 200 -3.50 -5.01 0.88
C VAL A 200 -4.84 -5.52 0.36
N GLU A 201 -5.48 -4.74 -0.51
CA GLU A 201 -6.67 -5.15 -1.26
C GLU A 201 -6.43 -4.97 -2.75
N GLN A 202 -6.57 -6.04 -3.52
CA GLN A 202 -6.41 -6.04 -4.97
C GLN A 202 -7.65 -6.63 -5.61
N TYR A 203 -8.32 -5.85 -6.46
CA TYR A 203 -9.50 -6.26 -7.21
C TYR A 203 -9.19 -6.23 -8.70
N LYS A 204 -9.74 -7.20 -9.45
CA LYS A 204 -9.49 -7.44 -10.89
C LYS A 204 -8.08 -7.97 -11.14
N ASP A 205 -7.45 -7.67 -12.27
CA ASP A 205 -6.38 -8.53 -12.80
C ASP A 205 -5.00 -7.88 -12.82
N GLY A 206 -3.97 -8.66 -12.49
CA GLY A 206 -2.56 -8.32 -12.68
C GLY A 206 -2.03 -7.20 -11.78
N ASN A 207 -2.73 -6.87 -10.70
CA ASN A 207 -2.25 -5.85 -9.76
C ASN A 207 -1.07 -6.38 -8.93
N GLN A 208 -0.13 -5.48 -8.61
CA GLN A 208 1.08 -5.81 -7.86
C GLN A 208 1.27 -4.81 -6.73
N SER A 209 1.52 -5.31 -5.52
CA SER A 209 1.79 -4.51 -4.34
C SER A 209 3.01 -5.03 -3.60
N LYS A 210 3.77 -4.10 -3.01
CA LYS A 210 4.87 -4.40 -2.11
C LYS A 210 4.84 -3.47 -0.91
N ILE A 211 4.85 -4.03 0.29
CA ILE A 211 4.92 -3.27 1.55
C ILE A 211 6.11 -3.78 2.35
N ASN A 212 7.03 -2.88 2.69
CA ASN A 212 8.16 -3.13 3.59
C ASN A 212 8.06 -2.17 4.77
N GLN A 213 7.86 -2.70 5.97
CA GLN A 213 7.82 -1.91 7.20
C GLN A 213 8.93 -2.36 8.13
N GLY A 214 9.69 -1.42 8.66
CA GLY A 214 10.70 -1.65 9.68
C GLY A 214 10.81 -0.46 10.63
N GLY A 215 11.60 -0.60 11.68
CA GLY A 215 11.89 0.53 12.56
C GLY A 215 12.51 0.14 13.89
N ALA A 216 12.54 1.11 14.80
CA ALA A 216 13.07 0.97 16.15
C ALA A 216 11.99 0.66 17.22
N GLY A 217 10.74 0.41 16.80
CA GLY A 217 9.65 -0.08 17.65
C GLY A 217 8.34 0.70 17.59
N ALA A 218 8.29 1.85 16.92
CA ALA A 218 7.04 2.55 16.63
C ALA A 218 6.20 1.82 15.55
N ARG A 219 4.88 1.95 15.64
CA ARG A 219 3.94 1.17 14.80
C ARG A 219 3.69 1.86 13.45
N ASN A 220 4.33 1.35 12.40
CA ASN A 220 4.01 1.74 11.03
C ASN A 220 2.62 1.23 10.62
N PHE A 221 1.94 2.02 9.80
CA PHE A 221 0.65 1.69 9.21
C PHE A 221 0.71 1.87 7.68
N ALA A 222 0.42 0.80 6.94
CA ALA A 222 0.41 0.80 5.48
C ALA A 222 -0.92 0.28 4.92
N VAL A 223 -1.50 1.02 3.98
CA VAL A 223 -2.65 0.57 3.18
C VAL A 223 -2.31 0.64 1.71
N THR A 224 -2.55 -0.45 0.99
CA THR A 224 -2.64 -0.47 -0.47
C THR A 224 -4.02 -0.98 -0.88
N ALA A 225 -4.73 -0.21 -1.72
CA ALA A 225 -5.98 -0.65 -2.36
C ALA A 225 -5.91 -0.39 -3.87
N GLN A 226 -6.05 -1.44 -4.67
CA GLN A 226 -5.98 -1.40 -6.13
C GLN A 226 -7.27 -1.98 -6.72
N ASP A 227 -8.14 -1.12 -7.26
CA ASP A 227 -9.34 -1.50 -8.01
C ASP A 227 -9.14 -1.14 -9.49
N GLY A 228 -8.70 -2.13 -10.26
CA GLY A 228 -8.24 -1.90 -11.61
C GLY A 228 -7.34 -2.98 -12.17
N GLU A 229 -6.74 -2.74 -13.33
CA GLU A 229 -5.87 -3.72 -13.98
C GLU A 229 -4.42 -3.24 -14.02
N ASN A 230 -3.47 -4.16 -13.81
CA ASN A 230 -2.03 -3.93 -13.97
C ASN A 230 -1.47 -2.78 -13.13
N ASN A 231 -2.10 -2.42 -12.00
CA ASN A 231 -1.60 -1.37 -11.13
C ASN A 231 -0.40 -1.86 -10.31
N LYS A 232 0.54 -0.96 -10.00
CA LYS A 232 1.73 -1.24 -9.20
C LYS A 232 1.82 -0.27 -8.03
N SER A 233 2.06 -0.81 -6.84
CA SER A 233 2.33 -0.03 -5.64
C SER A 233 3.55 -0.53 -4.89
N GLN A 234 4.27 0.40 -4.27
CA GLN A 234 5.34 0.10 -3.32
C GLN A 234 5.29 1.08 -2.15
N GLN A 235 5.32 0.54 -0.93
CA GLN A 235 5.40 1.30 0.31
C GLN A 235 6.61 0.82 1.11
N ILE A 236 7.51 1.72 1.46
CA ILE A 236 8.64 1.48 2.36
C ILE A 236 8.50 2.45 3.52
N GLN A 237 8.50 1.93 4.75
CA GLN A 237 8.42 2.74 5.96
C GLN A 237 9.48 2.29 6.95
N ASN A 238 10.36 3.20 7.36
CA ASN A 238 11.34 2.98 8.42
C ASN A 238 11.08 3.97 9.56
N ALA A 239 10.43 3.49 10.62
CA ALA A 239 10.19 4.29 11.81
C ALA A 239 11.47 4.45 12.64
N THR A 240 11.93 5.67 12.84
CA THR A 240 13.10 5.97 13.68
C THR A 240 12.77 5.99 15.17
N ASP A 241 11.50 6.21 15.51
CA ASP A 241 11.01 6.25 16.88
C ASP A 241 10.95 4.87 17.54
N GLY A 242 11.20 4.87 18.85
CA GLY A 242 11.16 3.68 19.69
C GLY A 242 9.74 3.22 20.06
N ILE A 243 9.65 2.24 20.96
CA ILE A 243 8.38 1.73 21.48
C ILE A 243 7.51 2.87 22.05
N GLY A 244 6.30 3.02 21.51
CA GLY A 244 5.33 4.04 21.93
C GLY A 244 5.54 5.43 21.33
N GLY A 245 6.53 5.60 20.45
CA GLY A 245 6.67 6.80 19.62
C GLY A 245 5.78 6.77 18.38
N ASP A 246 5.91 7.79 17.53
CA ASP A 246 5.03 8.01 16.39
C ASP A 246 5.54 7.24 15.16
N GLY A 247 4.75 6.27 14.70
CA GLY A 247 5.05 5.51 13.49
C GLY A 247 4.64 6.23 12.22
N ASN A 248 5.14 5.78 11.07
CA ASN A 248 4.78 6.37 9.78
C ASN A 248 3.43 5.81 9.27
N LEU A 249 2.70 6.64 8.53
CA LEU A 249 1.42 6.31 7.91
C LEU A 249 1.50 6.47 6.39
N ALA A 250 1.33 5.37 5.66
CA ALA A 250 1.37 5.31 4.20
C ALA A 250 0.05 4.76 3.63
N GLY A 251 -0.47 5.40 2.59
CA GLY A 251 -1.69 4.97 1.90
C GLY A 251 -1.60 5.15 0.39
N ILE A 252 -1.85 4.08 -0.35
CA ILE A 252 -1.95 4.08 -1.81
C ILE A 252 -3.35 3.59 -2.21
N TYR A 253 -4.06 4.40 -2.98
CA TYR A 253 -5.38 4.10 -3.53
C TYR A 253 -5.35 4.24 -5.05
N GLN A 254 -5.53 3.15 -5.79
CA GLN A 254 -5.53 3.15 -7.25
C GLN A 254 -6.88 2.63 -7.72
N GLY A 255 -7.78 3.53 -8.13
CA GLY A 255 -9.13 3.19 -8.59
C GLY A 255 -10.15 2.91 -7.48
N ALA A 256 -9.70 2.53 -6.28
CA ALA A 256 -10.58 2.22 -5.16
C ALA A 256 -11.28 3.49 -4.64
N THR A 257 -12.61 3.54 -4.77
CA THR A 257 -13.45 4.66 -4.29
C THR A 257 -14.09 4.41 -2.93
N GLU A 258 -14.27 3.14 -2.54
CA GLU A 258 -14.90 2.74 -1.27
C GLU A 258 -13.90 2.51 -0.12
N THR A 259 -12.63 2.25 -0.44
CA THR A 259 -11.55 1.95 0.54
C THR A 259 -10.88 3.20 1.14
N VAL A 260 -11.39 4.39 0.83
CA VAL A 260 -10.79 5.73 1.07
C VAL A 260 -10.74 6.16 2.55
N GLY A 261 -11.00 5.27 3.52
CA GLY A 261 -11.33 5.67 4.89
C GLY A 261 -10.19 6.22 5.75
N TYR A 262 -9.05 5.52 5.87
CA TYR A 262 -8.14 5.75 7.00
C TYR A 262 -6.95 6.68 6.67
N THR A 263 -6.16 6.40 5.62
CA THR A 263 -4.98 7.23 5.30
C THR A 263 -5.37 8.57 4.67
N LEU A 264 -6.45 8.59 3.88
CA LEU A 264 -7.07 9.84 3.40
C LEU A 264 -7.70 10.65 4.55
N GLY A 265 -8.06 10.02 5.67
CA GLY A 265 -8.49 10.69 6.90
C GLY A 265 -7.35 11.46 7.58
N ALA A 266 -6.16 10.85 7.68
CA ALA A 266 -4.98 11.53 8.23
C ALA A 266 -4.41 12.60 7.28
N ALA A 267 -4.51 12.39 5.97
CA ALA A 267 -4.15 13.38 4.95
C ALA A 267 -5.29 14.36 4.61
N PHE A 268 -6.42 14.33 5.33
CA PHE A 268 -7.62 15.12 5.00
C PHE A 268 -7.39 16.64 5.10
N GLY A 269 -6.46 17.07 5.96
CA GLY A 269 -6.01 18.46 6.04
C GLY A 269 -5.49 18.97 4.69
N ASN A 270 -4.60 18.20 4.04
CA ASN A 270 -4.06 18.53 2.72
C ASN A 270 -5.14 18.64 1.65
N PHE A 271 -6.13 17.75 1.66
CA PHE A 271 -7.25 17.83 0.73
C PHE A 271 -8.11 19.09 0.96
N THR A 272 -8.34 19.45 2.22
CA THR A 272 -9.08 20.67 2.59
C THR A 272 -8.32 21.93 2.18
N ASP A 273 -6.99 21.94 2.34
CA ASP A 273 -6.13 23.05 1.93
C ASP A 273 -6.12 23.21 0.41
N LEU A 274 -6.03 22.10 -0.33
CA LEU A 274 -6.16 22.09 -1.79
C LEU A 274 -7.55 22.56 -2.25
N GLN A 275 -8.63 22.17 -1.56
CA GLN A 275 -9.98 22.67 -1.86
C GLN A 275 -10.11 24.17 -1.60
N THR A 276 -9.46 24.68 -0.56
CA THR A 276 -9.43 26.11 -0.26
C THR A 276 -8.63 26.86 -1.32
N LEU A 277 -7.54 26.28 -1.81
CA LEU A 277 -6.69 26.84 -2.87
C LEU A 277 -7.40 26.88 -4.23
N ASP A 278 -8.01 25.76 -4.65
CA ASP A 278 -8.83 25.65 -5.85
C ASP A 278 -10.14 24.90 -5.52
N PRO A 279 -11.25 25.61 -5.27
CA PRO A 279 -12.54 24.98 -4.99
C PRO A 279 -13.04 24.09 -6.12
N THR A 280 -12.47 24.24 -7.32
CA THR A 280 -12.89 23.51 -8.50
C THR A 280 -12.28 22.11 -8.60
N ILE A 281 -11.41 21.70 -7.68
CA ILE A 281 -10.86 20.33 -7.64
C ILE A 281 -11.91 19.25 -7.39
N THR A 282 -13.03 19.62 -6.76
CA THR A 282 -14.18 18.73 -6.53
C THR A 282 -15.13 18.65 -7.73
N ASN A 283 -14.92 19.47 -8.77
CA ASN A 283 -15.78 19.46 -9.95
C ASN A 283 -15.41 18.31 -10.90
N GLY A 284 -16.19 17.23 -10.80
CA GLY A 284 -16.08 16.02 -11.62
C GLY A 284 -16.03 14.78 -10.73
N GLY A 285 -16.81 13.76 -11.06
CA GLY A 285 -16.78 12.50 -10.32
C GLY A 285 -15.43 11.79 -10.47
N PHE A 286 -15.02 11.04 -9.45
CA PHE A 286 -13.89 10.12 -9.57
C PHE A 286 -14.16 9.10 -10.68
N SER A 287 -13.23 8.97 -11.62
CA SER A 287 -13.25 7.86 -12.56
C SER A 287 -12.83 6.61 -11.80
N GLY A 288 -13.81 5.85 -11.29
CA GLY A 288 -13.61 4.81 -10.27
C GLY A 288 -12.84 3.55 -10.66
N LEU A 289 -12.01 3.56 -11.71
CA LEU A 289 -11.07 2.47 -12.02
C LEU A 289 -9.69 3.03 -12.34
N SER A 290 -8.64 2.25 -12.06
CA SER A 290 -7.26 2.56 -12.41
C SER A 290 -6.64 1.50 -13.33
N GLU A 291 -5.86 1.88 -14.33
CA GLU A 291 -5.14 0.94 -15.19
C GLU A 291 -3.66 1.36 -15.28
N LYS A 292 -2.74 0.42 -15.10
CA LYS A 292 -1.28 0.63 -15.23
C LYS A 292 -0.72 1.76 -14.36
N ALA A 293 -1.42 2.16 -13.30
CA ALA A 293 -0.94 3.22 -12.42
C ALA A 293 0.23 2.73 -11.58
N VAL A 294 1.15 3.64 -11.26
CA VAL A 294 2.33 3.36 -10.45
C VAL A 294 2.37 4.36 -9.31
N ALA A 295 2.45 3.85 -8.09
CA ALA A 295 2.53 4.64 -6.86
C ALA A 295 3.68 4.12 -5.99
N LEU A 296 4.59 5.02 -5.62
CA LEU A 296 5.76 4.71 -4.80
C LEU A 296 5.77 5.63 -3.57
N GLN A 297 5.90 5.07 -2.38
CA GLN A 297 6.02 5.81 -1.13
C GLN A 297 7.21 5.30 -0.31
N GLU A 298 8.04 6.23 0.15
CA GLU A 298 9.18 5.97 1.03
C GLU A 298 9.17 7.01 2.16
N GLN A 299 9.14 6.52 3.41
CA GLN A 299 9.08 7.34 4.61
C GLN A 299 10.16 6.86 5.60
N ASP A 300 11.13 7.74 5.87
CA ASP A 300 12.22 7.50 6.83
C ASP A 300 12.14 8.57 7.94
N GLY A 301 11.72 8.18 9.15
CA GLY A 301 11.55 9.10 10.27
C GLY A 301 10.39 8.73 11.18
N ALA A 302 9.88 9.69 11.95
CA ALA A 302 8.74 9.53 12.85
C ALA A 302 7.53 10.37 12.41
N GLY A 303 6.31 9.85 12.61
CA GLY A 303 5.07 10.61 12.38
C GLY A 303 4.80 11.05 10.93
N ASN A 304 5.55 10.58 9.93
CA ASN A 304 5.32 10.99 8.55
C ASN A 304 4.02 10.43 7.99
N VAL A 305 3.30 11.23 7.21
CA VAL A 305 2.04 10.86 6.54
C VAL A 305 2.18 11.03 5.03
N ALA A 306 1.99 9.94 4.28
CA ALA A 306 2.02 9.91 2.83
C ALA A 306 0.75 9.28 2.27
N ALA A 307 0.07 9.98 1.35
CA ALA A 307 -1.12 9.47 0.68
C ALA A 307 -1.08 9.76 -0.83
N ILE A 308 -1.24 8.69 -1.63
CA ILE A 308 -1.39 8.75 -3.09
C ILE A 308 -2.77 8.21 -3.46
N SER A 309 -3.51 8.94 -4.28
CA SER A 309 -4.78 8.51 -4.86
C SER A 309 -4.77 8.72 -6.37
N GLN A 310 -4.91 7.63 -7.13
CA GLN A 310 -4.85 7.64 -8.59
C GLN A 310 -6.13 7.06 -9.15
N TYR A 311 -6.82 7.86 -9.95
CA TYR A 311 -8.07 7.50 -10.59
C TYR A 311 -7.94 7.74 -12.09
N GLY A 312 -8.59 6.87 -12.86
CA GLY A 312 -8.72 7.03 -14.29
C GLY A 312 -7.59 6.39 -15.07
N ALA A 313 -7.98 5.41 -15.87
CA ALA A 313 -7.44 5.12 -17.18
C ALA A 313 -8.52 4.30 -17.91
N THR A 314 -9.02 4.81 -19.03
CA THR A 314 -9.79 3.95 -19.95
C THR A 314 -9.20 4.04 -21.33
N ASN A 315 -8.89 2.86 -21.84
CA ASN A 315 -8.51 2.49 -23.20
C ASN A 315 -7.00 2.28 -23.36
N ALA A 316 -6.68 1.09 -23.88
CA ALA A 316 -5.40 0.41 -23.98
C ALA A 316 -4.19 1.17 -24.58
N ALA A 317 -4.35 2.46 -24.91
CA ALA A 317 -3.31 3.34 -25.45
C ALA A 317 -2.85 4.47 -24.50
N GLY A 318 -3.52 4.67 -23.35
CA GLY A 318 -3.15 5.69 -22.36
C GLY A 318 -2.06 5.22 -21.40
N ALA A 319 -1.13 6.11 -21.03
CA ALA A 319 -0.19 5.86 -19.94
C ALA A 319 -0.94 5.95 -18.59
N GLY A 320 -0.67 5.01 -17.68
CA GLY A 320 -1.16 5.09 -16.30
C GLY A 320 -0.61 6.32 -15.58
N ASN A 321 -1.23 6.69 -14.47
CA ASN A 321 -0.72 7.77 -13.63
C ASN A 321 0.51 7.30 -12.86
N PHE A 322 1.45 8.21 -12.60
CA PHE A 322 2.67 7.99 -11.83
C PHE A 322 2.73 8.97 -10.66
N ALA A 323 2.97 8.46 -9.47
CA ALA A 323 3.18 9.27 -8.28
C ALA A 323 4.28 8.67 -7.41
N GLU A 324 5.20 9.52 -6.94
CA GLU A 324 6.27 9.17 -6.02
C GLU A 324 6.28 10.17 -4.86
N GLN A 325 6.36 9.65 -3.63
CA GLN A 325 6.48 10.45 -2.41
C GLN A 325 7.65 9.95 -1.59
N PHE A 326 8.58 10.84 -1.28
CA PHE A 326 9.75 10.58 -0.45
C PHE A 326 9.77 11.57 0.72
N GLN A 327 9.80 11.06 1.95
CA GLN A 327 9.83 11.86 3.17
C GLN A 327 10.97 11.40 4.08
N GLU A 328 11.85 12.31 4.45
CA GLU A 328 12.95 12.08 5.40
C GLU A 328 12.89 13.15 6.51
N GLY A 329 12.80 12.71 7.76
CA GLY A 329 12.61 13.56 8.94
C GLY A 329 11.28 13.29 9.64
N ASP A 330 10.83 14.21 10.50
CA ASP A 330 9.68 13.96 11.36
C ASP A 330 8.44 14.79 10.96
N ASP A 331 7.25 14.24 11.15
CA ASP A 331 5.95 14.91 10.95
C ASP A 331 5.71 15.49 9.53
N ASN A 332 6.36 14.96 8.50
CA ASN A 332 6.13 15.43 7.13
C ASN A 332 4.81 14.91 6.58
N GLN A 333 4.14 15.73 5.76
CA GLN A 333 2.89 15.39 5.10
C GLN A 333 2.98 15.53 3.58
N ALA A 334 2.77 14.42 2.87
CA ALA A 334 2.76 14.35 1.42
C ALA A 334 1.39 13.82 0.94
N PHE A 335 0.74 14.58 0.07
CA PHE A 335 -0.55 14.22 -0.50
C PHE A 335 -0.56 14.40 -2.02
N MET A 336 -0.98 13.38 -2.75
CA MET A 336 -1.13 13.45 -4.18
C MET A 336 -2.44 12.81 -4.64
N LEU A 337 -3.23 13.57 -5.38
CA LEU A 337 -4.47 13.07 -5.99
C LEU A 337 -4.48 13.35 -7.50
N GLN A 338 -4.54 12.28 -8.29
CA GLN A 338 -4.54 12.31 -9.75
C GLN A 338 -5.87 11.75 -10.23
N ASN A 339 -6.67 12.55 -10.95
CA ASN A 339 -8.02 12.19 -11.37
C ASN A 339 -8.33 12.66 -12.81
N ALA A 340 -9.46 12.21 -13.34
CA ALA A 340 -9.98 12.54 -14.66
C ALA A 340 -10.87 13.80 -14.66
N PHE A 341 -10.60 14.72 -15.61
CA PHE A 341 -11.38 15.95 -15.73
C PHE A 341 -12.64 15.76 -16.57
N GLY A 342 -13.80 15.63 -15.90
CA GLY A 342 -15.12 15.78 -16.53
C GLY A 342 -15.48 14.79 -17.64
N THR A 343 -14.61 13.82 -17.95
CA THR A 343 -14.83 12.74 -18.93
C THR A 343 -14.05 11.51 -18.48
N THR A 344 -14.67 10.33 -18.56
CA THR A 344 -14.04 9.05 -18.19
C THR A 344 -13.11 8.51 -19.28
N THR A 345 -13.10 9.09 -20.49
CA THR A 345 -12.57 8.44 -21.69
C THR A 345 -11.19 8.89 -22.16
N ASN A 346 -10.51 9.84 -21.49
CA ASN A 346 -9.23 10.42 -21.95
C ASN A 346 -8.32 10.95 -20.81
N ALA A 347 -8.40 10.36 -19.61
CA ALA A 347 -7.58 10.74 -18.46
C ALA A 347 -6.40 9.75 -18.27
N GLY A 348 -5.26 10.26 -17.80
CA GLY A 348 -4.05 9.47 -17.58
C GLY A 348 -2.75 10.24 -17.85
N GLY A 349 -1.62 9.56 -17.62
CA GLY A 349 -0.28 10.09 -17.85
C GLY A 349 0.12 11.24 -16.93
N ASN A 350 -0.63 11.48 -15.85
CA ASN A 350 -0.25 12.47 -14.85
C ASN A 350 0.93 11.93 -14.05
N SER A 351 1.92 12.79 -13.81
CA SER A 351 3.14 12.49 -13.07
C SER A 351 3.26 13.47 -11.92
N GLY A 352 3.48 12.96 -10.72
CA GLY A 352 3.86 13.80 -9.60
C GLY A 352 4.94 13.19 -8.74
N ASP A 353 5.85 14.04 -8.26
CA ASP A 353 7.00 13.69 -7.45
C ASP A 353 7.06 14.71 -6.30
N GLN A 354 6.99 14.23 -5.07
CA GLN A 354 7.08 15.02 -3.85
C GLN A 354 8.22 14.48 -2.99
N ALA A 355 9.27 15.29 -2.80
CA ALA A 355 10.39 14.97 -1.93
C ALA A 355 10.52 16.01 -0.82
N GLN A 356 10.46 15.56 0.44
CA GLN A 356 10.53 16.41 1.63
C GLN A 356 11.70 15.95 2.51
N TYR A 357 12.58 16.89 2.86
CA TYR A 357 13.72 16.67 3.76
C TYR A 357 13.64 17.66 4.92
N GLY A 358 13.64 17.15 6.16
CA GLY A 358 13.48 17.94 7.38
C GLY A 358 12.14 17.67 8.04
N ASP A 359 11.70 18.56 8.93
CA ASP A 359 10.56 18.32 9.80
C ASP A 359 9.35 19.19 9.44
N ARG A 360 8.15 18.65 9.66
CA ARG A 360 6.86 19.36 9.51
C ARG A 360 6.63 20.00 8.15
N ASN A 361 7.16 19.42 7.08
CA ASN A 361 6.90 19.92 5.73
C ASN A 361 5.56 19.42 5.18
N GLN A 362 4.88 20.25 4.39
CA GLN A 362 3.62 19.94 3.74
C GLN A 362 3.74 20.08 2.21
N ALA A 363 3.51 18.98 1.48
CA ALA A 363 3.49 18.94 0.02
C ALA A 363 2.18 18.31 -0.44
N ALA A 364 1.30 19.10 -1.05
CA ALA A 364 0.03 18.62 -1.57
C ALA A 364 -0.13 18.92 -3.06
N GLY A 365 -0.62 17.94 -3.82
CA GLY A 365 -0.79 18.03 -5.26
C GLY A 365 -2.12 17.46 -5.72
N PHE A 366 -2.79 18.20 -6.60
CA PHE A 366 -3.99 17.75 -7.31
C PHE A 366 -3.81 17.91 -8.81
N GLN A 367 -4.01 16.83 -9.56
CA GLN A 367 -3.86 16.80 -11.02
C GLN A 367 -5.12 16.21 -11.66
N ASN A 368 -5.91 17.05 -12.32
CA ASN A 368 -7.19 16.67 -12.90
C ASN A 368 -7.22 16.85 -14.41
N GLY A 369 -7.17 15.74 -15.13
CA GLY A 369 -7.04 15.74 -16.59
C GLY A 369 -5.95 14.78 -17.04
N ARG A 370 -5.11 15.22 -17.98
CA ARG A 370 -4.08 14.36 -18.58
C ARG A 370 -2.71 15.02 -18.70
N ASN A 371 -1.68 14.19 -18.61
CA ASN A 371 -0.28 14.54 -18.83
C ASN A 371 0.21 15.73 -17.99
N HIS A 372 -0.35 15.92 -16.80
CA HIS A 372 0.17 16.89 -15.85
C HIS A 372 1.51 16.43 -15.28
N SER A 373 2.38 17.38 -14.95
CA SER A 373 3.65 17.12 -14.29
C SER A 373 3.78 18.08 -13.10
N ALA A 374 4.03 17.55 -11.92
CA ALA A 374 4.29 18.33 -10.72
C ALA A 374 5.52 17.75 -10.00
N LEU A 375 6.56 18.55 -9.87
CA LEU A 375 7.72 18.25 -9.03
C LEU A 375 7.73 19.23 -7.86
N VAL A 376 7.74 18.71 -6.64
CA VAL A 376 7.83 19.49 -5.42
C VAL A 376 9.00 18.97 -4.59
N ARG A 377 9.97 19.82 -4.31
CA ARG A 377 11.13 19.51 -3.48
C ARG A 377 11.26 20.53 -2.35
N GLN A 378 11.16 20.07 -1.11
CA GLN A 378 11.29 20.89 0.09
C GLN A 378 12.53 20.40 0.86
N GLY A 379 13.54 21.25 0.96
CA GLY A 379 14.85 20.92 1.50
C GLY A 379 15.74 20.09 0.57
N ASP A 380 16.98 19.86 1.02
CA ASP A 380 17.85 18.82 0.52
C ASP A 380 18.59 18.12 1.67
N ALA A 381 19.27 17.00 1.39
CA ALA A 381 19.98 16.22 2.39
C ALA A 381 21.13 16.98 3.12
N MET A 382 21.50 18.18 2.66
CA MET A 382 22.54 19.01 3.27
C MET A 382 21.97 20.25 3.97
N ASN A 383 20.71 20.61 3.70
CA ASN A 383 20.01 21.74 4.29
C ASN A 383 18.53 21.37 4.45
N ALA A 384 18.23 20.63 5.52
CA ALA A 384 16.87 20.29 5.92
C ALA A 384 16.05 21.59 6.00
N GLY A 385 14.96 21.66 5.25
CA GLY A 385 14.04 22.78 5.31
C GLY A 385 12.88 22.35 6.17
N ASN A 386 12.60 23.07 7.26
CA ASN A 386 11.49 22.78 8.16
C ASN A 386 10.29 23.67 7.85
N ASP A 387 9.09 23.18 8.18
CA ASP A 387 7.86 23.98 8.13
C ASP A 387 7.55 24.58 6.73
N ASN A 388 8.01 23.95 5.65
CA ASN A 388 7.71 24.41 4.28
C ASN A 388 6.35 23.90 3.81
N ILE A 389 5.62 24.74 3.05
CA ILE A 389 4.31 24.41 2.48
C ILE A 389 4.35 24.60 0.97
N ALA A 390 3.98 23.58 0.22
CA ALA A 390 3.86 23.60 -1.24
C ALA A 390 2.55 22.95 -1.68
N LEU A 391 1.62 23.76 -2.19
CA LEU A 391 0.31 23.31 -2.66
C LEU A 391 0.19 23.56 -4.17
N THR A 392 -0.17 22.51 -4.92
CA THR A 392 -0.27 22.56 -6.37
C THR A 392 -1.61 22.02 -6.86
N ALA A 393 -2.29 22.76 -7.72
CA ALA A 393 -3.53 22.34 -8.38
C ALA A 393 -3.42 22.55 -9.89
N GLN A 394 -3.58 21.47 -10.66
CA GLN A 394 -3.50 21.47 -12.11
C GLN A 394 -4.77 20.86 -12.70
N ARG A 395 -5.41 21.57 -13.65
CA ARG A 395 -6.59 21.09 -14.35
C ARG A 395 -6.49 21.30 -15.86
N GLY A 396 -6.89 20.30 -16.64
CA GLY A 396 -6.89 20.35 -18.10
C GLY A 396 -5.85 19.42 -18.72
N GLU A 397 -4.88 19.94 -19.46
CA GLU A 397 -3.92 19.09 -20.18
C GLU A 397 -2.50 19.66 -20.15
N ASN A 398 -1.48 18.81 -19.94
CA ASN A 398 -0.06 19.16 -20.10
C ASN A 398 0.44 20.36 -19.26
N ASN A 399 -0.20 20.66 -18.12
CA ASN A 399 0.33 21.68 -17.21
C ASN A 399 1.53 21.12 -16.43
N GLY A 400 2.52 21.98 -16.16
CA GLY A 400 3.77 21.66 -15.47
C GLY A 400 4.03 22.60 -14.30
N VAL A 401 4.39 22.04 -13.14
CA VAL A 401 4.86 22.75 -11.95
C VAL A 401 6.18 22.14 -11.50
N ASP A 402 7.15 22.99 -11.20
CA ASP A 402 8.40 22.65 -10.52
C ASP A 402 8.58 23.65 -9.38
N ILE A 403 8.52 23.17 -8.14
CA ILE A 403 8.72 23.95 -6.92
C ILE A 403 9.94 23.39 -6.19
N GLN A 404 10.89 24.27 -5.91
CA GLN A 404 12.01 24.00 -5.02
C GLN A 404 12.02 25.02 -3.88
N GLN A 405 11.88 24.55 -2.64
CA GLN A 405 11.93 25.37 -1.43
C GLN A 405 13.13 24.94 -0.60
N ASN A 406 14.12 25.81 -0.44
CA ASN A 406 15.30 25.57 0.39
C ASN A 406 15.20 26.38 1.69
N GLY A 407 15.69 25.83 2.80
CA GLY A 407 15.55 26.47 4.11
C GLY A 407 14.12 26.42 4.65
N ASP A 408 13.87 27.17 5.73
CA ASP A 408 12.67 26.98 6.56
C ASP A 408 11.50 27.89 6.15
N SER A 409 10.28 27.47 6.47
CA SER A 409 9.06 28.30 6.46
C SER A 409 8.69 28.92 5.09
N ASN A 410 9.08 28.31 3.97
CA ASN A 410 8.67 28.77 2.65
C ASN A 410 7.23 28.32 2.34
N VAL A 411 6.47 29.15 1.61
CA VAL A 411 5.09 28.87 1.20
C VAL A 411 4.91 29.10 -0.30
N ALA A 412 4.52 28.06 -1.04
CA ALA A 412 4.34 28.08 -2.48
C ALA A 412 2.95 27.55 -2.85
N HIS A 413 2.11 28.39 -3.45
CA HIS A 413 0.80 27.97 -3.94
C HIS A 413 0.73 28.13 -5.46
N THR A 414 0.29 27.10 -6.17
CA THR A 414 0.12 27.17 -7.63
C THR A 414 -1.24 26.63 -8.07
N VAL A 415 -1.93 27.36 -8.94
CA VAL A 415 -3.16 26.91 -9.60
C VAL A 415 -3.03 27.14 -11.11
N GLN A 416 -3.19 26.07 -11.89
CA GLN A 416 -3.12 26.11 -13.35
C GLN A 416 -4.33 25.41 -13.97
N HIS A 417 -5.17 26.16 -14.70
CA HIS A 417 -6.24 25.56 -15.52
C HIS A 417 -5.95 25.69 -17.02
N GLY A 418 -6.56 24.81 -17.82
CA GLY A 418 -6.40 24.83 -19.26
C GLY A 418 -5.18 24.02 -19.72
N LYS A 419 -4.45 24.49 -20.74
CA LYS A 419 -3.43 23.68 -21.41
C LYS A 419 -2.00 24.23 -21.33
N ASN A 420 -1.00 23.36 -21.24
CA ASN A 420 0.42 23.70 -21.46
C ASN A 420 0.96 24.87 -20.61
N ASN A 421 0.39 25.11 -19.42
CA ASN A 421 0.91 26.14 -18.54
C ASN A 421 2.15 25.61 -17.81
N LYS A 422 3.15 26.46 -17.57
CA LYS A 422 4.39 26.09 -16.86
C LYS A 422 4.69 27.05 -15.73
N ILE A 423 4.99 26.51 -14.56
CA ILE A 423 5.48 27.26 -13.40
C ILE A 423 6.78 26.63 -12.95
N LEU A 424 7.80 27.47 -12.83
CA LEU A 424 9.03 27.17 -12.11
C LEU A 424 9.09 28.13 -10.92
N MET A 425 9.22 27.61 -9.72
CA MET A 425 9.33 28.39 -8.50
C MET A 425 10.51 27.88 -7.66
N THR A 426 11.44 28.77 -7.35
CA THR A 426 12.52 28.50 -6.42
C THR A 426 12.49 29.53 -5.30
N GLN A 427 12.45 29.06 -4.06
CA GLN A 427 12.34 29.89 -2.87
C GLN A 427 13.40 29.49 -1.86
N SER A 428 13.97 30.47 -1.15
CA SER A 428 14.88 30.22 -0.04
C SER A 428 14.56 31.08 1.19
N ASP A 429 14.57 30.44 2.36
CA ASP A 429 14.56 31.03 3.71
C ASP A 429 13.31 31.85 4.10
N GLY A 430 12.10 31.29 4.05
CA GLY A 430 10.90 31.97 4.59
C GLY A 430 10.17 32.85 3.59
N GLN A 431 10.18 32.47 2.31
CA GLN A 431 9.51 33.20 1.23
C GLN A 431 8.07 32.74 1.06
N SER A 432 7.22 33.61 0.51
CA SER A 432 5.88 33.21 0.06
C SER A 432 5.56 33.72 -1.33
N TYR A 433 4.90 32.89 -2.14
CA TYR A 433 4.43 33.28 -3.47
C TYR A 433 3.24 32.42 -3.92
N SER A 434 2.33 33.06 -4.66
CA SER A 434 1.22 32.37 -5.32
C SER A 434 1.22 32.64 -6.82
N VAL A 435 1.10 31.60 -7.63
CA VAL A 435 0.94 31.71 -9.09
C VAL A 435 -0.41 31.14 -9.50
N ASN A 436 -1.22 31.96 -10.15
CA ASN A 436 -2.53 31.60 -10.66
C ASN A 436 -2.57 31.80 -12.17
N GLN A 437 -2.67 30.73 -12.95
CA GLN A 437 -2.73 30.76 -14.41
C GLN A 437 -4.06 30.19 -14.90
N ASN A 438 -4.83 31.02 -15.61
CA ASN A 438 -6.13 30.67 -16.19
C ASN A 438 -7.19 30.19 -15.17
N VAL A 439 -7.11 30.57 -13.89
CA VAL A 439 -8.09 30.14 -12.88
C VAL A 439 -9.54 30.40 -13.35
N GLY A 440 -10.41 29.40 -13.22
CA GLY A 440 -11.78 29.40 -13.74
C GLY A 440 -11.94 29.25 -15.26
N GLN A 441 -10.86 29.24 -16.04
CA GLN A 441 -10.88 29.08 -17.50
C GLN A 441 -10.48 27.66 -17.91
N PHE A 442 -11.45 26.87 -18.37
CA PHE A 442 -11.24 25.48 -18.79
C PHE A 442 -11.33 25.39 -20.32
N GLY A 443 -10.38 24.71 -20.98
CA GLY A 443 -10.41 24.52 -22.44
C GLY A 443 -9.13 24.96 -23.14
N ALA A 444 -9.25 25.71 -24.25
CA ALA A 444 -8.12 26.03 -25.13
C ALA A 444 -7.15 27.08 -24.56
N ASN A 445 -7.51 27.78 -23.49
CA ASN A 445 -6.66 28.78 -22.84
C ASN A 445 -5.45 28.10 -22.19
N GLY A 446 -4.26 28.66 -22.37
CA GLY A 446 -3.03 27.93 -22.05
C GLY A 446 -1.75 28.61 -22.48
N GLY A 447 -0.62 27.93 -22.27
CA GLY A 447 0.71 28.39 -22.69
C GLY A 447 1.32 29.47 -21.80
N ASN A 448 0.71 29.76 -20.64
CA ASN A 448 1.27 30.73 -19.70
C ASN A 448 2.54 30.17 -19.07
N GLN A 449 3.52 31.04 -18.82
CA GLN A 449 4.77 30.67 -18.17
C GLN A 449 5.04 31.66 -17.04
N ALA A 450 5.44 31.13 -15.89
CA ALA A 450 5.88 31.92 -14.75
C ALA A 450 7.19 31.33 -14.21
N SER A 451 8.18 32.17 -14.01
CA SER A 451 9.46 31.81 -13.41
C SER A 451 9.68 32.71 -12.21
N ILE A 452 9.62 32.14 -11.02
CA ILE A 452 9.74 32.84 -9.75
C ILE A 452 11.02 32.36 -9.09
N GLU A 453 11.88 33.30 -8.73
CA GLU A 453 13.07 33.04 -7.92
C GLU A 453 13.07 34.05 -6.77
N GLN A 454 13.02 33.55 -5.54
CA GLN A 454 13.07 34.37 -4.33
C GLN A 454 14.17 33.84 -3.41
N THR A 455 15.07 34.73 -2.99
CA THR A 455 16.15 34.40 -2.05
C THR A 455 16.04 35.30 -0.82
N GLY A 456 16.04 34.71 0.38
CA GLY A 456 16.31 35.34 1.67
C GLY A 456 15.54 36.63 2.04
N PRO A 457 14.67 36.65 3.07
CA PRO A 457 14.02 37.87 3.55
C PRO A 457 15.01 38.85 4.21
N GLY A 458 16.22 38.38 4.56
CA GLY A 458 17.33 39.18 5.10
C GLY A 458 18.38 39.65 4.09
N GLY A 459 18.25 39.31 2.80
CA GLY A 459 19.15 39.78 1.74
C GLY A 459 20.58 39.20 1.75
N THR A 460 20.82 38.06 2.41
CA THR A 460 22.15 37.43 2.51
C THR A 460 22.51 36.52 1.34
N SER A 461 21.55 36.16 0.49
CA SER A 461 21.76 35.33 -0.70
C SER A 461 21.83 36.21 -1.96
N VAL A 462 23.05 36.46 -2.42
CA VAL A 462 23.35 37.19 -3.66
C VAL A 462 22.89 36.36 -4.86
N PHE A 463 22.41 37.02 -5.92
CA PHE A 463 22.16 36.49 -7.26
C PHE A 463 23.44 35.89 -7.89
N GLY A 464 23.95 34.81 -7.32
CA GLY A 464 25.01 34.00 -7.93
C GLY A 464 24.34 33.11 -8.96
N SER A 465 24.67 33.33 -10.23
CA SER A 465 24.16 32.60 -11.40
C SER A 465 23.75 31.18 -11.05
N LEU A 466 22.44 30.93 -11.01
CA LEU A 466 21.93 29.56 -11.05
C LEU A 466 22.61 28.89 -12.24
N PRO A 467 23.32 27.77 -12.05
CA PRO A 467 23.68 26.93 -13.18
C PRO A 467 22.38 26.62 -13.93
N ALA A 468 22.42 26.70 -15.26
CA ALA A 468 21.29 26.35 -16.11
C ALA A 468 20.56 25.10 -15.56
N PRO A 469 19.22 25.11 -15.58
CA PRO A 469 18.39 24.20 -14.80
C PRO A 469 18.90 22.78 -14.92
N ALA A 470 19.19 22.17 -13.76
CA ALA A 470 19.77 20.84 -13.66
C ALA A 470 18.72 19.75 -14.01
N HIS A 471 18.17 19.82 -15.22
CA HIS A 471 17.32 18.81 -15.86
C HIS A 471 18.01 17.44 -16.05
N ALA A 472 19.20 17.21 -15.47
CA ALA A 472 20.01 16.00 -15.71
C ALA A 472 20.44 15.24 -14.45
N ARG A 473 20.11 15.69 -13.23
CA ARG A 473 20.49 14.95 -11.99
C ARG A 473 19.33 14.27 -11.26
N ALA A 474 18.09 14.67 -11.53
CA ALA A 474 16.90 13.94 -11.04
C ALA A 474 16.74 12.55 -11.72
N TYR A 475 17.32 12.35 -12.91
CA TYR A 475 17.42 11.04 -13.57
C TYR A 475 18.33 10.03 -12.84
N ASN A 476 19.16 10.48 -11.89
CA ASN A 476 20.16 9.63 -11.22
C ASN A 476 19.82 9.23 -9.78
N ARG A 477 18.69 9.67 -9.20
CA ARG A 477 18.16 9.07 -7.96
C ARG A 477 17.33 7.82 -8.28
N VAL A 478 16.66 7.85 -9.45
CA VAL A 478 15.98 6.75 -10.12
C VAL A 478 16.91 5.55 -10.44
N THR A 479 18.24 5.72 -10.40
CA THR A 479 19.22 4.64 -10.65
C THR A 479 19.85 4.01 -9.41
N ARG A 480 19.44 4.36 -8.17
CA ARG A 480 19.80 3.57 -6.96
C ARG A 480 18.79 2.50 -6.56
N HIS A 481 17.56 2.59 -7.04
CA HIS A 481 16.59 1.50 -6.99
C HIS A 481 16.13 1.26 -8.43
N GLY A 482 16.69 0.22 -9.08
CA GLY A 482 16.68 0.02 -10.53
C GLY A 482 15.31 0.05 -11.22
N VAL A 483 14.82 1.24 -11.51
CA VAL A 483 13.61 1.53 -12.28
C VAL A 483 14.03 2.57 -13.31
N ALA A 484 13.96 2.27 -14.61
CA ALA A 484 14.34 3.22 -15.65
C ALA A 484 13.23 4.26 -15.87
N ALA A 485 13.61 5.53 -16.00
CA ALA A 485 12.74 6.66 -16.35
C ALA A 485 12.14 6.57 -17.78
N PRO A 486 11.05 7.30 -18.08
CA PRO A 486 9.95 6.81 -18.89
C PRO A 486 10.14 7.02 -20.40
N GLY A 487 10.21 5.89 -21.11
CA GLY A 487 9.97 5.83 -22.55
C GLY A 487 9.25 4.51 -22.82
N THR A 488 8.00 4.58 -23.29
CA THR A 488 7.13 3.45 -23.68
C THR A 488 6.85 2.39 -22.59
N PRO A 489 5.60 2.25 -22.10
CA PRO A 489 5.25 1.26 -21.08
C PRO A 489 5.13 -0.13 -21.71
N ALA A 490 6.25 -0.84 -21.80
CA ALA A 490 6.28 -2.28 -21.93
C ALA A 490 7.51 -2.78 -21.15
N ASN A 491 7.27 -3.57 -20.09
CA ASN A 491 8.28 -4.24 -19.27
C ASN A 491 9.12 -3.40 -18.29
N LEU A 492 8.47 -2.60 -17.43
CA LEU A 492 9.09 -2.27 -16.14
C LEU A 492 8.94 -3.47 -15.19
N SER A 493 9.94 -4.36 -15.18
CA SER A 493 10.09 -5.39 -14.14
C SER A 493 10.58 -4.71 -12.86
N ILE A 494 9.82 -4.82 -11.78
CA ILE A 494 10.33 -4.54 -10.44
C ILE A 494 11.36 -5.64 -10.14
N PRO A 495 12.64 -5.32 -9.89
CA PRO A 495 13.63 -6.35 -9.62
C PRO A 495 13.20 -7.19 -8.41
N ASN A 496 13.08 -8.50 -8.61
CA ASN A 496 12.61 -9.50 -7.65
C ASN A 496 11.09 -9.55 -7.34
N LEU A 497 10.22 -9.10 -8.26
CA LEU A 497 8.86 -9.65 -8.36
C LEU A 497 8.86 -10.89 -9.25
#